data_AF-C8PCX3-F1
#
_entry.id   AF-C8PCX3-F1
#
_cell.length_a   1.000
_cell.length_b   1.000
_cell.length_c   1.000
_cell.angle_alpha   90.00
_cell.angle_beta   90.00
_cell.angle_gamma   90.00
#
_symmetry.space_group_name_H-M   'P 1'
#
loop_
_entity.id
_entity.type
_entity.pdbx_description
1 polymer ?
#
loop_
_entity_poly.entity_id
_entity_poly.type
_entity_poly.pdbx_seq_one_letter_code
_entity_poly.pdbx_strand_id
1 'polypeptide(L)' 'MTKFLTSTEYYYCPDYKKFVKREGGMFFCIKSGKEIFDDFYSKIDLGSIYAENITKEEYYAQLS' A
#
# COMPACT_ATOMS: atom_id res chain seq x y z
N MET A 1 -3.14 25.23 -10.80
CA MET A 1 -2.08 24.21 -10.87
C MET A 1 -2.67 22.90 -10.37
N THR A 2 -3.23 22.12 -11.29
CA THR A 2 -3.79 20.80 -10.96
C THR A 2 -2.60 19.89 -10.69
N LYS A 3 -2.13 19.85 -9.44
CA LYS A 3 -1.22 18.79 -9.00
C LYS A 3 -1.97 17.50 -9.32
N PHE A 4 -1.48 16.74 -10.30
CA PHE A 4 -1.91 15.37 -10.54
C PHE A 4 -1.54 14.60 -9.26
N LEU A 5 -2.41 14.69 -8.26
CA LEU A 5 -2.40 13.84 -7.09
C LEU A 5 -2.76 12.48 -7.65
N THR A 6 -1.76 11.72 -8.07
CA THR A 6 -1.90 10.27 -8.26
C THR A 6 -2.65 9.76 -7.04
N SER A 7 -3.84 9.19 -7.27
CA SER A 7 -4.70 8.71 -6.19
C SER A 7 -3.90 7.80 -5.28
N THR A 8 -3.91 8.08 -3.98
CA THR A 8 -3.32 7.17 -3.00
C THR A 8 -4.21 5.94 -2.93
N GLU A 9 -3.65 4.79 -3.26
CA GLU A 9 -4.35 3.50 -3.23
C GLU A 9 -3.85 2.69 -2.03
N TYR A 10 -4.73 1.89 -1.45
CA TYR A 10 -4.42 1.07 -0.29
C TYR A 10 -4.80 -0.37 -0.61
N TYR A 11 -3.89 -1.28 -0.31
CA TYR A 11 -4.05 -2.69 -0.59
C TYR A 11 -3.72 -3.54 0.63
N TYR A 12 -4.36 -4.70 0.74
CA TYR A 12 -3.98 -5.74 1.67
C TYR A 12 -3.48 -6.95 0.88
N CYS A 13 -2.24 -7.37 1.15
CA CYS A 13 -1.67 -8.58 0.59
C CYS A 13 -1.91 -9.74 1.56
N PRO A 14 -2.90 -10.64 1.33
CA PRO A 14 -3.19 -11.75 2.23
C PRO A 14 -2.06 -12.78 2.27
N ASP A 15 -1.32 -12.95 1.16
CA ASP A 15 -0.19 -13.88 1.05
C ASP A 15 0.92 -13.56 2.06
N TYR A 16 1.20 -12.27 2.24
CA TYR A 16 2.21 -11.77 3.17
C TYR A 16 1.63 -11.27 4.49
N LYS A 17 0.30 -11.19 4.61
CA LYS A 17 -0.45 -10.54 5.69
C LYS A 17 0.06 -9.11 5.94
N LYS A 18 0.17 -8.33 4.86
CA LYS A 18 0.73 -6.97 4.89
C LYS A 18 -0.22 -5.96 4.29
N PHE A 19 -0.30 -4.82 4.96
CA PHE A 19 -1.02 -3.64 4.49
C PHE A 19 -0.03 -2.80 3.69
N VAL A 20 -0.43 -2.44 2.47
CA VAL A 20 0.39 -1.74 1.48
C VAL A 20 -0.33 -0.46 1.05
N LYS A 21 0.41 0.62 0.87
CA LYS A 21 -0.06 1.91 0.36
C LYS A 21 0.76 2.25 -0.87
N ARG A 22 0.08 2.66 -1.94
CA ARG A 22 0.71 3.23 -3.13
C ARG A 22 0.43 4.73 -3.15
N GLU A 23 1.48 5.52 -3.14
CA GLU A 23 1.39 6.98 -3.20
C GLU A 23 2.45 7.51 -4.17
N GLY A 24 2.04 8.20 -5.24
CA GLY A 24 3.00 8.76 -6.20
C GLY A 24 3.84 7.71 -6.94
N GLY A 25 3.34 6.47 -7.05
CA GLY A 25 4.11 5.35 -7.62
C GLY A 25 5.09 4.69 -6.64
N MET A 26 5.18 5.19 -5.40
CA MET A 26 5.96 4.56 -4.34
C MET A 26 5.07 3.62 -3.53
N PHE A 27 5.62 2.45 -3.19
CA PHE A 27 4.94 1.46 -2.38
C PHE A 27 5.49 1.48 -0.95
N PHE A 28 4.57 1.52 0.00
CA PHE A 28 4.86 1.49 1.41
C PHE A 28 4.11 0.32 2.04
N CYS A 29 4.67 -0.33 3.04
CA CYS A 29 3.96 -1.33 3.82
C CYS A 29 4.04 -1.05 5.32
N ILE A 30 3.08 -1.61 6.08
CA ILE A 30 3.09 -1.50 7.53
C ILE A 30 3.86 -2.67 8.13
N LYS A 31 4.91 -2.34 8.88
CA LYS A 31 5.72 -3.30 9.65
C LYS A 31 5.86 -2.80 11.08
N SER A 32 5.35 -3.59 12.02
CA SER A 32 5.40 -3.28 13.46
C SER A 32 4.82 -1.90 13.79
N GLY A 33 3.64 -1.58 13.23
CA GLY A 33 2.95 -0.31 13.46
C GLY A 33 3.57 0.90 12.77
N LYS A 34 4.60 0.71 11.94
CA LYS A 34 5.28 1.79 11.21
C LYS A 34 5.16 1.57 9.71
N GLU A 35 4.95 2.67 9.00
CA GLU A 35 5.03 2.71 7.55
C GLU A 35 6.52 2.65 7.12
N ILE A 36 6.84 1.68 6.28
CA ILE A 36 8.17 1.53 5.68
C ILE A 36 8.03 1.52 4.16
N PHE A 37 8.93 2.20 3.46
CA PHE A 37 9.02 2.10 2.02
C PHE A 37 9.51 0.69 1.63
N ASP A 38 8.78 0.04 0.72
CA ASP A 38 9.11 -1.31 0.27
C ASP A 38 8.72 -1.49 -1.21
N ASP A 39 9.74 -1.41 -2.06
CA ASP A 39 9.60 -1.56 -3.52
C ASP A 39 9.16 -2.96 -3.94
N PHE A 40 9.28 -3.99 -3.08
CA PHE A 40 8.85 -5.35 -3.41
C PHE A 40 7.38 -5.41 -3.85
N TYR A 41 6.54 -4.54 -3.28
CA TYR A 41 5.12 -4.45 -3.57
C TYR A 41 4.79 -3.74 -4.88
N SER A 42 5.78 -3.19 -5.60
CA SER A 42 5.60 -2.77 -7.01
C SER A 42 5.09 -3.91 -7.89
N LYS A 43 5.38 -5.16 -7.51
CA LYS A 43 4.87 -6.38 -8.15
C LYS A 43 3.35 -6.56 -8.08
N ILE A 44 2.65 -5.80 -7.22
CA ILE A 44 1.18 -5.73 -7.20
C ILE A 44 0.68 -5.14 -8.53
N ASP A 45 1.34 -4.07 -9.03
CA ASP A 45 0.98 -3.42 -10.30
C ASP A 45 1.25 -4.34 -11.50
N LEU A 46 2.26 -5.22 -11.39
CA LEU A 46 2.56 -6.26 -12.37
C LEU A 46 1.62 -7.49 -12.28
N GLY A 47 0.65 -7.51 -11.36
CA GLY A 47 -0.25 -8.64 -11.13
C GLY A 47 0.45 -9.90 -10.62
N SER A 48 1.69 -9.79 -10.16
CA SER A 48 2.48 -10.91 -9.63
C SER A 48 2.20 -11.18 -8.15
N ILE A 49 1.63 -10.20 -7.45
CA ILE A 49 1.18 -10.31 -6.06
C ILE A 49 -0.31 -10.04 -6.02
N TYR A 50 -1.08 -10.98 -5.46
CA TYR A 50 -2.48 -10.74 -5.18
C TYR A 50 -2.61 -9.74 -4.03
N ALA A 51 -3.37 -8.67 -4.26
CA ALA A 51 -3.68 -7.66 -3.27
C ALA A 51 -5.14 -7.25 -3.37
N GLU A 52 -5.78 -7.11 -2.23
CA GLU A 52 -7.18 -6.70 -2.09
C GLU A 52 -7.23 -5.20 -1.87
N ASN A 53 -8.13 -4.50 -2.58
CA ASN A 53 -8.33 -3.08 -2.33
C ASN A 53 -8.97 -2.89 -0.95
N ILE A 54 -8.33 -2.10 -0.10
CA ILE A 54 -8.83 -1.76 1.22
C ILE A 54 -9.10 -0.25 1.31
N THR A 55 -9.81 0.13 2.35
CA THR A 55 -9.98 1.55 2.66
C THR A 55 -8.74 2.14 3.32
N LYS A 56 -8.61 3.47 3.20
CA LYS A 56 -7.62 4.24 3.98
C LYS A 56 -7.71 3.91 5.47
N GLU A 57 -8.93 3.89 6.01
CA GLU A 57 -9.16 3.68 7.45
C GLU A 57 -8.62 2.34 7.92
N GLU A 58 -8.80 1.26 7.14
CA GLU A 58 -8.25 -0.06 7.44
C GLU A 58 -6.73 -0.08 7.44
N TYR A 59 -6.09 0.62 6.50
CA TYR A 59 -4.64 0.75 6.46
C TYR A 59 -4.11 1.51 7.70
N TYR A 60 -4.67 2.68 8.00
CA TYR A 60 -4.22 3.50 9.12
C TYR A 60 -4.56 2.89 10.49
N ALA A 61 -5.59 2.03 10.58
CA ALA A 61 -5.89 1.28 11.81
C ALA A 61 -4.76 0.33 12.23
N GLN A 62 -3.82 0.03 11.34
CA GLN A 62 -2.65 -0.81 11.61
C GLN A 62 -1.42 0.00 12.04
N LEU A 63 -1.47 1.32 11.89
CA LEU A 63 -0.47 2.22 12.45
C LEU A 63 -0.84 2.44 13.91
N SER A 64 0.08 2.08 14.82
CA SER A 64 -0.12 2.15 16.27
C SER A 64 0.31 3.48 16.85
#